data_AF-A0A7C4IN97-F1
#
_entry.id   AF-A0A7C4IN97-F1
#
_cell.length_a   1.000
_cell.length_b   1.000
_cell.length_c   1.000
_cell.angle_alpha   90.00
_cell.angle_beta   90.00
_cell.angle_gamma   90.00
#
_symmetry.space_group_name_H-M   'P 1'
#
loop_
_entity.id
_entity.type
_entity.pdbx_description
1 polymer ?
#
loop_
_entity_poly.entity_id
_entity_poly.type
_entity_poly.pdbx_seq_one_letter_code
_entity_poly.pdbx_strand_id
1 'polypeptide(L)' 'MQRHTERKQIFRDNLDRKAFLSKLADSLSTYTVNLFSYVLMGNHFHLLIETHPSAP' A
#
# COMPACT_ATOMS: atom_id res chain seq x y z
N MET A 1 -8.47 9.40 3.82
CA MET A 1 -7.17 10.05 3.48
C MET A 1 -6.19 9.79 4.62
N GLN A 2 -5.17 8.96 4.42
CA GLN A 2 -4.06 8.85 5.36
C GLN A 2 -2.98 9.87 4.99
N ARG A 3 -3.10 11.11 5.45
CA ARG A 3 -2.05 12.12 5.27
C ARG A 3 -1.13 12.06 6.49
N HIS A 4 0.14 11.73 6.29
CA HIS A 4 1.15 11.96 7.33
C HIS A 4 1.40 13.47 7.44
N THR A 5 1.09 14.05 8.60
CA THR A 5 1.05 15.49 8.84
C THR A 5 2.44 16.16 8.84
N GLU A 6 3.53 15.38 8.83
CA GLU A 6 4.90 15.89 8.99
C GLU A 6 5.70 16.18 7.70
N ARG A 7 5.10 16.10 6.50
CA ARG A 7 5.79 16.26 5.19
C ARG A 7 7.07 15.42 4.98
N LYS A 8 7.36 14.43 5.83
CA LYS A 8 8.50 13.52 5.65
C LYS A 8 8.23 12.59 4.47
N GLN A 9 9.26 12.36 3.66
CA GLN A 9 9.21 11.39 2.58
C GLN A 9 9.00 9.99 3.19
N ILE A 10 7.92 9.33 2.80
CA ILE A 10 7.63 7.92 3.08
C ILE A 10 8.63 7.05 2.30
N PHE A 11 8.93 7.43 1.06
CA PHE A 11 9.90 6.73 0.22
C PHE A 11 11.05 7.69 -0.13
N ARG A 12 12.28 7.31 0.23
CA ARG A 12 13.48 8.10 -0.06
C ARG A 12 13.93 7.91 -1.49
N ASP A 13 13.77 6.70 -2.02
CA ASP A 13 14.16 6.32 -3.36
C ASP A 13 13.24 5.24 -3.97
N ASN A 14 13.66 4.70 -5.13
CA ASN A 14 12.94 3.63 -5.80
C ASN A 14 13.11 2.26 -5.14
N LEU A 15 14.14 2.05 -4.31
CA LEU A 15 14.34 0.81 -3.57
C LEU A 15 13.32 0.72 -2.43
N ASP A 16 13.09 1.81 -1.71
CA ASP A 16 12.04 1.89 -0.69
C ASP A 16 10.66 1.58 -1.27
N ARG A 17 10.36 2.11 -2.47
CA ARG A 17 9.10 1.84 -3.18
C ARG A 17 8.95 0.36 -3.53
N LYS A 18 10.02 -0.27 -4.02
CA LYS A 18 10.01 -1.71 -4.35
C LYS A 18 9.84 -2.57 -3.09
N ALA A 19 10.54 -2.23 -2.01
CA ALA A 19 10.41 -2.93 -0.73
C ALA A 19 8.97 -2.82 -0.18
N PHE A 20 8.35 -1.65 -0.28
CA PHE A 20 6.96 -1.44 0.08
C PHE A 20 6.01 -2.31 -0.77
N LEU A 21 6.18 -2.32 -2.09
CA LEU A 21 5.34 -3.14 -2.98
C LEU A 21 5.49 -4.64 -2.71
N SER A 22 6.69 -5.11 -2.38
CA SER A 22 6.91 -6.51 -1.98
C SER A 22 6.09 -6.86 -0.73
N LYS A 23 6.18 -6.04 0.32
CA LYS A 23 5.41 -6.25 1.56
C LYS A 23 3.90 -6.14 1.34
N LEU A 24 3.48 -5.23 0.47
CA LEU A 24 2.08 -5.09 0.09
C LEU A 24 1.58 -6.35 -0.60
N ALA A 25 2.33 -6.91 -1.55
CA ALA A 25 1.98 -8.15 -2.24
C ALA A 25 1.83 -9.33 -1.27
N ASP A 26 2.78 -9.50 -0.36
CA ASP A 26 2.72 -10.54 0.68
C ASP A 26 1.46 -10.40 1.55
N SER A 27 1.10 -9.15 1.89
CA SER A 27 -0.08 -8.85 2.71
C SER A 27 -1.38 -9.15 1.95
N LEU A 28 -1.47 -8.75 0.67
CA LEU A 28 -2.66 -9.03 -0.16
C LEU A 28 -2.92 -10.53 -0.27
N SER A 29 -1.85 -11.33 -0.44
CA SER A 29 -1.94 -12.79 -0.44
C SER A 29 -2.36 -13.36 0.91
N THR A 30 -1.89 -12.78 2.01
CA THR A 30 -2.19 -13.27 3.36
C THR A 30 -3.65 -13.02 3.74
N TYR A 31 -4.18 -11.86 3.39
CA TYR A 31 -5.51 -11.41 3.81
C TYR A 31 -6.61 -11.61 2.77
N THR A 32 -6.31 -12.28 1.65
CA THR A 32 -7.25 -12.48 0.53
C THR A 32 -7.89 -11.15 0.09
N VAL A 33 -7.04 -10.16 -0.15
CA VAL A 33 -7.47 -8.81 -0.57
C VAL A 33 -7.14 -8.61 -2.04
N ASN A 34 -8.11 -8.15 -2.80
CA ASN A 34 -7.92 -7.79 -4.20
C ASN A 34 -7.42 -6.35 -4.29
N LEU A 35 -6.32 -6.10 -5.02
CA LEU A 35 -5.82 -4.76 -5.32
C LEU A 35 -6.12 -4.42 -6.79
N PHE A 36 -6.96 -3.41 -7.02
CA PHE A 36 -7.31 -2.97 -8.37
C PHE A 36 -6.34 -1.92 -8.93
N SER A 37 -5.90 -1.00 -8.08
CA SER A 37 -5.02 0.10 -8.48
C SER A 37 -4.25 0.66 -7.29
N TYR A 38 -3.06 1.19 -7.55
CA TYR A 38 -2.25 1.88 -6.56
C TYR A 38 -1.48 3.05 -7.15
N VAL A 39 -1.19 4.05 -6.31
CA VAL A 39 -0.30 5.17 -6.63
C VAL A 39 0.65 5.39 -5.46
N LEU A 40 1.95 5.41 -5.74
CA LEU A 40 3.00 5.75 -4.76
C LEU A 40 3.57 7.14 -5.06
N MET A 41 3.40 8.08 -4.14
CA MET A 41 4.05 9.39 -4.14
C MET A 41 5.08 9.42 -3.01
N GLY A 42 6.03 10.35 -3.07
CA GLY A 42 7.12 10.40 -2.08
C GLY A 42 6.64 10.55 -0.63
N ASN A 43 5.51 11.22 -0.40
CA ASN A 43 4.96 11.52 0.92
C ASN A 43 3.57 10.91 1.18
N HIS A 44 3.03 10.14 0.24
CA HIS A 44 1.66 9.62 0.31
C HIS A 44 1.46 8.43 -0.63
N PHE A 45 0.49 7.56 -0.33
CA PHE A 45 0.06 6.52 -1.26
C PHE A 45 -1.44 6.29 -1.21
N HIS A 46 -1.99 5.81 -2.33
CA HIS A 46 -3.39 5.43 -2.46
C HIS A 46 -3.48 3.99 -2.94
N LEU A 47 -4.36 3.22 -2.31
CA LEU A 47 -4.70 1.86 -2.71
C LEU A 47 -6.21 1.79 -2.95
N LEU A 48 -6.61 1.21 -4.07
CA LEU A 48 -7.99 0.81 -4.33
C LEU A 48 -8.07 -0.70 -4.16
N ILE A 49 -8.66 -1.14 -3.05
CA ILE A 49 -8.74 -2.54 -2.67
C ILE A 49 -10.18 -2.98 -2.43
N GLU A 50 -10.43 -4.28 -2.59
CA GLU A 50 -11.63 -4.96 -2.11
C GLU A 50 -11.21 -6.01 -1.09
N THR A 51 -11.87 -5.98 0.07
CA THR A 51 -11.70 -6.96 1.14
C THR A 51 -12.86 -7.95 1.08
N HIS A 52 -12.57 -9.23 1.03
CA HIS A 52 -13.60 -10.26 1.18
C HIS A 52 -13.89 -10.45 2.67
N PRO A 53 -15.15 -10.36 3.13
CA PRO A 53 -15.48 -10.86 4.45
C PRO A 53 -15.14 -12.35 4.48
N SER A 54 -14.37 -12.79 5.48
CA SER A 54 -14.23 -14.23 5.74
C SER A 54 -15.64 -14.81 5.87
N ALA A 55 -15.94 -15.85 5.10
CA ALA A 55 -17.22 -16.54 5.18
C ALA A 55 -17.54 -16.86 6.66
N PRO A 56 -18.80 -16.69 7.09
CA PRO A 56 -19.21 -16.95 8.47
C PRO A 56 -18.97 -18.41 8.89
#